data_AF-A0A957BLK9-F1
#
_entry.id   AF-A0A957BLK9-F1
#
_cell.length_a   1.000
_cell.length_b   1.000
_cell.length_c   1.000
_cell.angle_alpha   90.00
_cell.angle_beta   90.00
_cell.angle_gamma   90.00
#
_symmetry.space_group_name_H-M   'P 1'
#
loop_
_entity.id
_entity.type
_entity.pdbx_description
1 polymer ?
#
loop_
_entity_poly.entity_id
_entity_poly.type
_entity_poly.pdbx_seq_one_letter_code
_entity_poly.pdbx_strand_id
1 'polypeptide(L)'
;MLVFALPALLGEAVAQWECVDWNEKSAGFMRWLVGGTAVAILTSLAATGAVFAAQHPTETSGRLWHQLGGWGIALVGVVAGGWLLVRYFAEADASRKKWWLGGLTLLLVADLWIFGFKLVRVGSTAVDPLWTDAKQIIGATELRVLPWGISIFEQNGAAQLGLGSVFGYNALEVGANIAFASSVPDPRSTAYDILGAGYVVATNPLQGVEEGERPLTLLGNTDRVWVYQRGRTLPLARLVTQIEIIPDVAAATARVHQPDFDPATTAILEQEPDCALVGGGAAGTAVITEKSNGYWQIQTNSPTPALLVLSETAYPGWRVFVDGVEQEWGVAYTAVRATCIPAGKHIVDWRYQPRSYAVGGILSLLGVVLVGTAVWRKPW
;
A
#
# COMPACT_ATOMS: atom_id res chain seq x y z
N MET A 1 2.58 13.88 -15.40
CA MET A 1 1.99 14.17 -16.74
C MET A 1 2.84 15.10 -17.61
N LEU A 2 3.93 15.72 -17.14
CA LEU A 2 4.74 16.67 -17.94
C LEU A 2 5.83 16.03 -18.83
N VAL A 3 6.14 14.74 -18.66
CA VAL A 3 7.27 14.08 -19.35
C VAL A 3 7.02 13.84 -20.85
N PHE A 4 5.76 13.75 -21.29
CA PHE A 4 5.43 13.56 -22.72
C PHE A 4 5.05 14.86 -23.46
N ALA A 5 4.71 15.92 -22.73
CA ALA A 5 4.44 17.24 -23.33
C ALA A 5 5.74 17.88 -23.86
N LEU A 6 6.84 17.72 -23.13
CA LEU A 6 8.13 18.31 -23.51
C LEU A 6 8.71 17.74 -24.83
N PRO A 7 8.73 16.41 -25.06
CA PRO A 7 9.19 15.83 -26.32
C PRO A 7 8.27 16.13 -27.49
N ALA A 8 6.96 16.24 -27.27
CA ALA A 8 6.00 16.63 -28.30
C ALA A 8 6.20 18.10 -28.71
N LEU A 9 6.35 19.00 -27.74
CA LEU A 9 6.66 20.42 -27.98
C LEU A 9 8.03 20.60 -28.63
N LEU A 10 9.04 19.82 -28.22
CA LEU A 10 10.37 19.82 -28.86
C LEU A 10 10.29 19.28 -30.29
N GLY A 11 9.53 18.21 -30.52
CA GLY A 11 9.31 17.66 -31.86
C GLY A 11 8.58 18.63 -32.78
N GLU A 12 7.56 19.32 -32.28
CA GLU A 12 6.79 20.32 -33.02
C GLU A 12 7.62 21.59 -33.28
N ALA A 13 8.40 22.04 -32.29
CA ALA A 13 9.34 23.14 -32.46
C ALA A 13 10.42 22.81 -33.50
N VAL A 14 10.95 21.59 -33.52
CA VAL A 14 11.93 21.13 -34.52
C VAL A 14 11.29 20.94 -35.90
N ALA A 15 10.05 20.47 -35.99
CA ALA A 15 9.33 20.36 -37.26
C ALA A 15 9.01 21.74 -37.87
N GLN A 16 8.61 22.72 -37.04
CA GLN A 16 8.45 24.10 -37.50
C GLN A 16 9.79 24.77 -37.84
N TRP A 17 10.88 24.36 -37.18
CA TRP A 17 12.24 24.84 -37.47
C TRP A 17 12.72 24.46 -38.87
N GLU A 18 12.37 23.28 -39.38
CA GLU A 18 12.71 22.83 -40.74
C GLU A 18 11.98 23.63 -41.84
N CYS A 19 10.85 24.28 -41.53
CA CYS A 19 10.09 25.13 -42.44
C CYS A 19 10.59 26.59 -42.50
N VAL A 20 11.55 26.96 -41.65
CA VAL A 20 12.14 28.31 -41.64
C VAL A 20 13.32 28.35 -42.61
N ASP A 21 13.30 29.31 -43.54
CA ASP A 21 14.37 29.48 -44.53
C ASP A 21 15.60 30.15 -43.87
N TRP A 22 16.42 29.33 -43.21
CA TRP A 22 17.61 29.78 -42.49
C TRP A 22 18.75 30.06 -43.46
N ASN A 23 19.20 31.32 -43.52
CA ASN A 23 20.47 31.66 -44.14
C ASN A 23 21.65 31.01 -43.38
N GLU A 24 22.73 30.65 -44.09
CA GLU A 24 23.87 29.87 -43.54
C GLU A 24 24.43 30.39 -42.20
N LYS A 25 24.44 31.71 -42.01
CA LYS A 25 24.91 32.36 -40.78
C LYS A 25 24.02 32.09 -39.57
N SER A 26 22.70 32.09 -39.75
CA SER A 26 21.74 31.92 -38.66
C SER A 26 21.61 30.43 -38.29
N ALA A 27 21.70 29.52 -39.26
CA ALA A 27 21.84 28.07 -39.01
C ALA A 27 23.15 27.72 -38.27
N GLY A 28 24.27 28.36 -38.64
CA GLY A 28 25.55 28.19 -37.95
C GLY A 28 25.53 28.66 -36.49
N PHE A 29 24.93 29.84 -36.24
CA PHE A 29 24.75 30.38 -34.90
C PHE A 29 23.90 29.46 -34.01
N MET A 30 22.80 28.92 -34.55
CA MET A 30 21.92 28.03 -33.80
C MET A 30 22.56 26.68 -33.46
N ARG A 31 23.34 26.09 -34.38
CA ARG A 31 24.13 24.86 -34.10
C ARG A 31 25.14 25.11 -32.98
N TRP A 32 25.79 26.27 -33.00
CA TRP A 32 26.71 26.67 -31.94
C TRP A 32 26.00 26.90 -30.61
N LEU A 33 24.82 27.53 -30.60
CA LEU A 33 24.03 27.73 -29.40
C LEU A 33 23.56 26.41 -28.77
N VAL A 34 23.04 25.48 -29.59
CA VAL A 34 22.58 24.16 -29.11
C VAL A 34 23.75 23.35 -28.59
N GLY A 35 24.85 23.27 -29.35
CA GLY A 35 26.07 22.58 -28.92
C GLY A 35 26.66 23.19 -27.65
N GLY A 36 26.74 24.53 -27.58
CA GLY A 36 27.23 25.27 -26.42
C GLY A 36 26.36 25.09 -25.18
N THR A 37 25.03 25.08 -25.35
CA THR A 37 24.08 24.86 -24.23
C THR A 37 24.17 23.42 -23.72
N ALA A 38 24.29 22.42 -24.61
CA ALA A 38 24.47 21.03 -24.22
C ALA A 38 25.78 20.84 -23.44
N VAL A 39 26.89 21.43 -23.92
CA VAL A 39 28.18 21.42 -23.22
C VAL A 39 28.06 22.12 -21.86
N ALA A 40 27.41 23.28 -21.79
CA ALA A 40 27.22 24.01 -20.54
C ALA A 40 26.41 23.22 -19.50
N ILE A 41 25.33 22.54 -19.93
CA ILE A 41 24.51 21.69 -19.05
C ILE A 41 25.33 20.51 -18.54
N LEU A 42 26.04 19.80 -19.42
CA LEU A 42 26.88 18.66 -19.04
C LEU A 42 28.01 19.08 -18.10
N THR A 43 28.64 20.23 -18.37
CA THR A 43 29.73 20.76 -17.53
C THR A 43 29.19 21.21 -16.18
N SER A 44 28.01 21.83 -16.13
CA SER A 44 27.36 22.24 -14.88
C SER A 44 26.95 21.04 -14.02
N LEU A 45 26.40 19.98 -14.63
CA LEU A 45 26.10 18.72 -13.93
C LEU A 45 27.37 18.05 -13.38
N ALA A 46 28.44 17.99 -14.18
CA ALA A 46 29.72 17.44 -13.76
C ALA A 46 30.37 18.26 -12.62
N ALA A 47 30.36 19.59 -12.74
CA ALA A 47 30.90 20.49 -11.72
C ALA A 47 30.11 20.40 -10.40
N THR A 48 28.78 20.37 -10.48
CA THR A 48 27.91 20.19 -9.30
C THR A 48 28.17 18.84 -8.63
N GLY A 49 28.33 17.77 -9.42
CA GLY A 49 28.72 16.46 -8.91
C GLY A 49 30.07 16.45 -8.22
N ALA A 50 31.07 17.13 -8.79
CA ALA A 50 32.42 17.21 -8.23
C ALA A 50 32.47 18.02 -6.92
N VAL A 51 31.81 19.18 -6.85
CA VAL A 51 31.74 20.01 -5.64
C VAL A 51 31.04 19.26 -4.50
N PHE A 52 29.94 18.57 -4.81
CA PHE A 52 29.21 17.81 -3.81
C PHE A 52 30.01 16.58 -3.31
N ALA A 53 30.70 15.87 -4.21
CA ALA A 53 31.55 14.75 -3.85
C ALA A 53 32.71 15.17 -2.93
N ALA A 54 33.26 16.37 -3.12
CA ALA A 54 34.29 16.94 -2.25
C ALA A 54 33.76 17.28 -0.84
N GLN A 55 32.48 17.66 -0.71
CA GLN A 55 31.88 18.04 0.58
C GLN A 55 31.30 16.84 1.36
N HIS A 56 31.01 15.72 0.70
CA HIS A 56 30.29 14.60 1.31
C HIS A 56 30.90 13.21 0.99
N PRO A 57 31.98 12.80 1.70
CA PRO A 57 32.88 11.78 1.18
C PRO A 57 32.43 10.30 1.25
N THR A 58 31.44 9.89 2.06
CA THR A 58 31.36 8.45 2.41
C THR A 58 30.04 7.69 2.24
N GLU A 59 28.85 8.30 2.11
CA GLU A 59 27.61 7.54 1.78
C GLU A 59 26.57 8.30 0.93
N THR A 60 26.50 9.62 1.08
CA THR A 60 25.62 10.51 0.29
C THR A 60 26.08 10.68 -1.16
N SER A 61 27.38 10.55 -1.43
CA SER A 61 27.97 10.59 -2.77
C SER A 61 27.44 9.47 -3.68
N GLY A 62 27.15 8.28 -3.14
CA GLY A 62 26.55 7.17 -3.88
C GLY A 62 25.13 7.47 -4.36
N ARG A 63 24.31 8.12 -3.53
CA ARG A 63 22.96 8.58 -3.92
C ARG A 63 23.03 9.64 -5.01
N LEU A 64 23.98 10.56 -4.92
CA LEU A 64 24.12 11.64 -5.90
C LEU A 64 24.71 11.17 -7.23
N TRP A 65 25.68 10.25 -7.22
CA TRP A 65 26.12 9.54 -8.44
C TRP A 65 25.01 8.72 -9.07
N HIS A 66 24.14 8.10 -8.26
CA HIS A 66 22.98 7.40 -8.77
C HIS A 66 21.95 8.36 -9.41
N GLN A 67 21.76 9.54 -8.82
CA GLN A 67 20.92 10.60 -9.39
C GLN A 67 21.55 11.18 -10.66
N LEU A 68 22.83 11.58 -10.65
CA LEU A 68 23.54 12.12 -11.82
C LEU A 68 23.61 11.12 -12.97
N GLY A 69 23.88 9.85 -12.68
CA GLY A 69 23.79 8.76 -13.67
C GLY A 69 22.36 8.57 -14.19
N GLY A 70 21.35 8.74 -13.31
CA GLY A 70 19.94 8.77 -13.71
C GLY A 70 19.61 9.92 -14.66
N TRP A 71 20.04 11.15 -14.35
CA TRP A 71 19.87 12.33 -15.19
C TRP A 71 20.63 12.21 -16.52
N GLY A 72 21.83 11.63 -16.51
CA GLY A 72 22.61 11.36 -17.72
C GLY A 72 21.90 10.37 -18.65
N ILE A 73 21.40 9.26 -18.12
CA ILE A 73 20.62 8.28 -18.90
C ILE A 73 19.33 8.91 -19.42
N ALA A 74 18.64 9.71 -18.60
CA ALA A 74 17.43 10.41 -19.02
C ALA A 74 17.70 11.41 -20.16
N LEU A 75 18.80 12.18 -20.08
CA LEU A 75 19.19 13.11 -21.14
C LEU A 75 19.53 12.37 -22.45
N VAL A 76 20.27 11.27 -22.38
CA VAL A 76 20.54 10.41 -23.54
C VAL A 76 19.23 9.89 -24.14
N GLY A 77 18.28 9.44 -23.29
CA GLY A 77 16.95 9.01 -23.72
C GLY A 77 16.16 10.12 -24.41
N VAL A 78 16.16 11.34 -23.88
CA VAL A 78 15.48 12.49 -24.49
C VAL A 78 16.09 12.85 -25.84
N VAL A 79 17.42 12.91 -25.94
CA VAL A 79 18.12 13.23 -27.19
C VAL A 79 17.89 12.13 -28.24
N ALA A 80 18.04 10.86 -27.87
CA ALA A 80 17.82 9.72 -28.75
C ALA A 80 16.34 9.64 -29.20
N GLY A 81 15.40 9.84 -28.27
CA GLY A 81 13.97 9.84 -28.55
C GLY A 81 13.54 10.99 -29.45
N GLY A 82 14.04 12.20 -29.18
CA GLY A 82 13.83 13.37 -30.04
C GLY A 82 14.37 13.14 -31.45
N TRP A 83 15.59 12.62 -31.58
CA TRP A 83 16.17 12.27 -32.88
C TRP A 83 15.36 11.21 -33.64
N LEU A 84 14.94 10.15 -32.94
CA LEU A 84 14.09 9.10 -33.53
C LEU A 84 12.71 9.61 -33.96
N LEU A 85 12.10 10.53 -33.20
CA LEU A 85 10.84 11.17 -33.54
C LEU A 85 10.96 12.05 -34.79
N VAL A 86 12.01 12.88 -34.85
CA VAL A 86 12.30 13.70 -36.04
C VAL A 86 12.48 12.81 -37.26
N ARG A 87 13.28 11.74 -37.15
CA ARG A 87 13.44 10.75 -38.23
C ARG A 87 12.13 10.09 -38.63
N TYR A 88 11.28 9.74 -37.67
CA TYR A 88 9.98 9.13 -37.93
C TYR A 88 9.02 10.07 -38.70
N PHE A 89 8.96 11.35 -38.33
CA PHE A 89 8.10 12.33 -38.99
C PHE A 89 8.65 12.78 -40.36
N ALA A 90 9.97 12.92 -40.49
CA ALA A 90 10.62 13.32 -41.74
C ALA A 90 10.71 12.19 -42.79
N GLU A 91 10.66 10.92 -42.38
CA GLU A 91 10.69 9.79 -43.30
C GLU A 91 9.41 9.78 -44.16
N ALA A 92 9.54 9.69 -45.49
CA ALA A 92 8.39 9.56 -46.39
C ALA A 92 8.05 8.09 -46.69
N ASP A 93 9.06 7.21 -46.66
CA ASP A 93 8.95 5.80 -46.98
C ASP A 93 8.34 4.99 -45.81
N ALA A 94 7.15 4.43 -46.05
CA ALA A 94 6.43 3.61 -45.07
C ALA A 94 7.22 2.37 -44.61
N SER A 95 8.06 1.81 -45.51
CA SER A 95 8.89 0.65 -45.22
C SER A 95 10.05 0.97 -44.28
N ARG A 96 10.54 2.22 -44.28
CA ARG A 96 11.59 2.71 -43.36
C ARG A 96 11.02 3.23 -42.05
N LYS A 97 9.82 3.83 -42.07
CA LYS A 97 9.10 4.26 -40.86
C LYS A 97 8.94 3.18 -39.81
N LYS A 98 8.82 1.90 -40.20
CA LYS A 98 8.71 0.78 -39.23
C LYS A 98 9.96 0.60 -38.38
N TRP A 99 11.14 0.89 -38.93
CA TRP A 99 12.41 0.83 -38.19
C TRP A 99 12.54 1.97 -37.18
N TRP A 100 12.14 3.20 -37.55
CA TRP A 100 12.10 4.34 -36.63
C TRP A 100 11.10 4.12 -35.49
N LEU A 101 9.91 3.62 -35.82
CA LEU A 101 8.90 3.24 -34.83
C LEU A 101 9.42 2.13 -33.90
N GLY A 102 10.07 1.10 -34.45
CA GLY A 102 10.69 0.03 -33.66
C GLY A 102 11.78 0.54 -32.71
N GLY A 103 12.61 1.50 -33.16
CA GLY A 103 13.59 2.18 -32.31
C GLY A 103 12.94 2.98 -31.18
N LEU A 104 11.86 3.71 -31.45
CA LEU A 104 11.09 4.43 -30.42
C LEU A 104 10.47 3.48 -29.41
N THR A 105 9.89 2.36 -29.88
CA THR A 105 9.34 1.33 -28.99
C THR A 105 10.42 0.70 -28.13
N LEU A 106 11.59 0.36 -28.70
CA LEU A 106 12.71 -0.20 -27.94
C LEU A 106 13.23 0.77 -26.88
N LEU A 107 13.36 2.05 -27.24
CA LEU A 107 13.80 3.10 -26.31
C LEU A 107 12.79 3.28 -25.17
N LEU A 108 11.49 3.29 -25.47
CA LEU A 108 10.43 3.37 -24.48
C LEU A 108 10.43 2.15 -23.53
N VAL A 109 10.59 0.94 -24.08
CA VAL A 109 10.70 -0.29 -23.27
C VAL A 109 11.95 -0.23 -22.38
N ALA A 110 13.09 0.20 -22.93
CA ALA A 110 14.32 0.35 -22.16
C ALA A 110 14.17 1.39 -21.04
N ASP A 111 13.53 2.53 -21.30
CA ASP A 111 13.26 3.57 -20.30
C ASP A 111 12.37 3.05 -19.17
N LEU A 112 11.23 2.44 -19.51
CA LEU A 112 10.30 1.84 -18.55
C LEU A 112 10.99 0.73 -17.74
N TRP A 113 11.83 -0.08 -18.38
CA TRP A 113 12.58 -1.15 -17.72
C TRP A 113 13.64 -0.60 -16.76
N ILE A 114 14.46 0.36 -17.20
CA ILE A 114 15.51 0.98 -16.37
C ILE A 114 14.90 1.67 -15.16
N PHE A 115 13.76 2.34 -15.33
CA PHE A 115 13.02 2.95 -14.23
C PHE A 115 12.45 1.88 -13.28
N GLY A 116 11.72 0.89 -13.80
CA GLY A 116 11.08 -0.16 -13.00
C GLY A 116 12.08 -1.04 -12.24
N PHE A 117 13.20 -1.40 -12.87
CA PHE A 117 14.24 -2.24 -12.28
C PHE A 117 14.88 -1.61 -11.02
N LYS A 118 14.93 -0.28 -10.93
CA LYS A 118 15.44 0.41 -9.74
C LYS A 118 14.49 0.33 -8.56
N LEU A 119 13.18 0.22 -8.80
CA LEU A 119 12.15 0.24 -7.76
C LEU A 119 11.92 -1.15 -7.14
N VAL A 120 12.19 -2.23 -7.87
CA VAL A 120 11.94 -3.60 -7.40
C VAL A 120 13.27 -4.35 -7.25
N ARG A 121 13.86 -4.27 -6.07
CA ARG A 121 15.01 -5.10 -5.69
C ARG A 121 14.59 -6.06 -4.59
N VAL A 122 14.64 -7.35 -4.87
CA VAL A 122 14.47 -8.38 -3.86
C VAL A 122 15.82 -8.58 -3.17
N GLY A 123 15.84 -8.46 -1.86
CA GLY A 123 17.01 -8.72 -1.03
C GLY A 123 16.59 -9.41 0.25
N SER A 124 17.47 -10.25 0.80
CA SER A 124 17.26 -10.81 2.13
C SER A 124 17.41 -9.68 3.15
N THR A 125 16.36 -9.44 3.93
CA THR A 125 16.44 -8.56 5.09
C THR A 125 16.70 -9.43 6.32
N ALA A 126 17.71 -9.07 7.12
CA ALA A 126 17.88 -9.68 8.43
C ALA A 126 16.66 -9.37 9.30
N VAL A 127 16.23 -10.36 10.09
CA VAL A 127 15.17 -10.16 11.06
C VAL A 127 15.70 -9.24 12.16
N ASP A 128 14.95 -8.20 12.49
CA ASP A 128 15.29 -7.32 13.59
C ASP A 128 15.34 -8.12 14.91
N PRO A 129 16.44 -8.04 15.68
CA PRO A 129 16.54 -8.73 16.96
C PRO A 129 15.41 -8.40 17.94
N LEU A 130 14.84 -7.19 17.90
CA LEU A 130 13.70 -6.80 18.73
C LEU A 130 12.53 -7.77 18.56
N TRP A 131 12.19 -8.13 17.32
CA TRP A 131 11.06 -9.01 17.05
C TRP A 131 11.37 -10.48 17.37
N THR A 132 12.64 -10.87 17.27
CA THR A 132 13.08 -12.22 17.67
C THR A 132 12.91 -12.40 19.17
N ASP A 133 13.36 -11.43 19.96
CA ASP A 133 13.18 -11.41 21.42
C ASP A 133 11.69 -11.40 21.79
N ALA A 134 10.88 -10.56 21.12
CA ALA A 134 9.44 -10.51 21.34
C ALA A 134 8.77 -11.86 21.03
N LYS A 135 9.13 -12.51 19.92
CA LYS A 135 8.59 -13.83 19.53
C LYS A 135 8.95 -14.91 20.53
N GLN A 136 10.15 -14.86 21.10
CA GLN A 136 10.57 -15.81 22.13
C GLN A 136 9.73 -15.69 23.40
N ILE A 137 9.37 -14.47 23.81
CA ILE A 137 8.53 -14.22 24.99
C ILE A 137 7.06 -14.58 24.71
N ILE A 138 6.53 -14.21 23.54
CA ILE A 138 5.11 -14.39 23.18
C ILE A 138 4.80 -15.85 22.80
N GLY A 139 5.70 -16.51 22.08
CA GLY A 139 5.46 -17.84 21.52
C GLY A 139 4.50 -17.84 20.33
N ALA A 140 3.73 -18.92 20.18
CA ALA A 140 2.71 -19.07 19.14
C ALA A 140 1.40 -18.38 19.56
N THR A 141 0.83 -17.58 18.67
CA THR A 141 -0.39 -16.82 18.94
C THR A 141 -1.13 -16.49 17.65
N GLU A 142 -2.45 -16.42 17.73
CA GLU A 142 -3.32 -15.87 16.68
C GLU A 142 -3.66 -14.39 16.90
N LEU A 143 -3.46 -13.88 18.13
CA LEU A 143 -3.64 -12.47 18.47
C LEU A 143 -2.52 -11.61 17.91
N ARG A 144 -2.82 -10.32 17.71
CA ARG A 144 -1.84 -9.35 17.20
C ARG A 144 -0.96 -8.77 18.30
N VAL A 145 0.23 -8.34 17.90
CA VAL A 145 1.08 -7.44 18.67
C VAL A 145 0.70 -5.99 18.37
N LEU A 146 0.74 -5.16 19.40
CA LEU A 146 0.65 -3.71 19.34
C LEU A 146 2.04 -3.14 19.56
N PRO A 147 2.74 -2.71 18.49
CA PRO A 147 3.99 -1.97 18.65
C PRO A 147 3.73 -0.64 19.34
N TRP A 148 4.40 -0.35 20.45
CA TRP A 148 4.21 0.88 21.22
C TRP A 148 5.52 1.64 21.37
N GLY A 149 5.59 2.86 20.82
CA GLY A 149 6.83 3.64 20.77
C GLY A 149 7.90 3.08 19.83
N ILE A 150 7.52 2.20 18.89
CA ILE A 150 8.40 1.60 17.87
C ILE A 150 8.23 2.36 16.55
N SER A 151 9.34 2.63 15.86
CA SER A 151 9.34 3.35 14.58
C SER A 151 8.56 2.60 13.51
N ILE A 152 7.80 3.32 12.67
CA ILE A 152 7.00 2.73 11.57
C ILE A 152 7.80 1.83 10.62
N PHE A 153 9.12 2.05 10.51
CA PHE A 153 10.00 1.22 9.68
C PHE A 153 10.36 -0.12 10.33
N GLU A 154 10.33 -0.19 11.66
CA GLU A 154 10.65 -1.37 12.45
C GLU A 154 9.41 -2.22 12.72
N GLN A 155 8.22 -1.63 12.77
CA GLN A 155 6.95 -2.32 13.11
C GLN A 155 6.66 -3.56 12.27
N ASN A 156 7.21 -3.63 11.05
CA ASN A 156 6.96 -4.69 10.08
C ASN A 156 7.78 -5.95 10.30
N GLY A 157 8.86 -5.85 11.08
CA GLY A 157 9.69 -7.01 11.38
C GLY A 157 8.91 -8.13 12.07
N ALA A 158 7.83 -7.80 12.78
CA ALA A 158 6.89 -8.75 13.37
C ALA A 158 6.39 -9.80 12.34
N ALA A 159 6.06 -9.34 11.13
CA ALA A 159 5.52 -10.20 10.08
C ALA A 159 6.54 -11.25 9.59
N GLN A 160 7.84 -10.97 9.66
CA GLN A 160 8.89 -11.91 9.27
C GLN A 160 8.95 -13.14 10.19
N LEU A 161 8.41 -13.03 11.40
CA LEU A 161 8.30 -14.09 12.40
C LEU A 161 6.87 -14.63 12.56
N GLY A 162 5.97 -14.25 11.64
CA GLY A 162 4.57 -14.65 11.68
C GLY A 162 3.76 -14.01 12.82
N LEU A 163 4.26 -12.93 13.42
CA LEU A 163 3.47 -12.14 14.37
C LEU A 163 2.63 -11.12 13.59
N GLY A 164 1.31 -11.20 13.73
CA GLY A 164 0.42 -10.18 13.18
C GLY A 164 0.55 -8.88 13.96
N SER A 165 0.70 -7.74 13.29
CA SER A 165 0.75 -6.41 13.92
C SER A 165 -0.58 -5.68 13.74
N VAL A 166 -0.99 -4.88 14.72
CA VAL A 166 -2.17 -3.99 14.61
C VAL A 166 -2.01 -2.98 13.47
N PHE A 167 -0.83 -2.39 13.36
CA PHE A 167 -0.54 -1.35 12.36
C PHE A 167 -0.03 -1.96 11.05
N GLY A 168 0.83 -2.99 11.14
CA GLY A 168 1.51 -3.57 9.98
C GLY A 168 2.35 -2.55 9.21
N TYR A 169 2.62 -2.84 7.92
CA TYR A 169 3.10 -1.85 6.96
C TYR A 169 2.04 -1.70 5.88
N ASN A 170 1.64 -0.47 5.61
CA ASN A 170 1.06 -0.17 4.32
C ASN A 170 1.56 1.21 3.89
N ALA A 171 2.10 1.32 2.68
CA ALA A 171 2.45 2.63 2.12
C ALA A 171 1.20 3.51 1.91
N LEU A 172 0.01 2.91 1.92
CA LEU A 172 -1.29 3.54 1.81
C LEU A 172 -2.18 3.09 2.97
N GLU A 173 -1.98 3.70 4.14
CA GLU A 173 -2.81 3.42 5.32
C GLU A 173 -4.22 3.99 5.14
N VAL A 174 -5.23 3.22 5.54
CA VAL A 174 -6.64 3.66 5.49
C VAL A 174 -6.88 4.65 6.63
N GLY A 175 -7.20 5.90 6.30
CA GLY A 175 -7.34 6.99 7.28
C GLY A 175 -8.32 6.69 8.42
N ALA A 176 -9.44 6.01 8.14
CA ALA A 176 -10.40 5.61 9.17
C ALA A 176 -9.79 4.63 10.20
N ASN A 177 -8.94 3.69 9.75
CA ASN A 177 -8.28 2.75 10.65
C ASN A 177 -7.23 3.44 11.52
N ILE A 178 -6.47 4.38 10.95
CA ILE A 178 -5.53 5.22 11.71
C ILE A 178 -6.29 6.02 12.76
N ALA A 179 -7.32 6.76 12.35
CA ALA A 179 -8.11 7.61 13.24
C ALA A 179 -8.73 6.81 14.40
N PHE A 180 -9.22 5.60 14.12
CA PHE A 180 -9.75 4.70 15.13
C PHE A 180 -8.67 4.20 16.09
N ALA A 181 -7.54 3.68 15.58
CA ALA A 181 -6.45 3.17 16.41
C ALA A 181 -5.79 4.28 17.25
N SER A 182 -5.62 5.48 16.69
CA SER A 182 -5.02 6.64 17.36
C SER A 182 -6.03 7.49 18.14
N SER A 183 -7.27 7.04 18.30
CA SER A 183 -8.33 7.81 18.96
C SER A 183 -8.05 8.08 20.44
N VAL A 184 -7.36 7.16 21.11
CA VAL A 184 -6.89 7.31 22.50
C VAL A 184 -5.43 6.86 22.58
N PRO A 185 -4.49 7.70 23.06
CA PRO A 185 -3.08 7.37 23.19
C PRO A 185 -2.80 6.51 24.44
N ASP A 186 -3.56 5.42 24.63
CA ASP A 186 -3.40 4.47 25.72
C ASP A 186 -3.37 3.03 25.15
N PRO A 187 -2.32 2.22 25.40
CA PRO A 187 -2.24 0.85 24.89
C PRO A 187 -3.32 -0.08 25.47
N ARG A 188 -4.03 0.34 26.53
CA ARG A 188 -5.17 -0.37 27.14
C ARG A 188 -6.51 -0.06 26.47
N SER A 189 -6.54 0.90 25.54
CA SER A 189 -7.79 1.36 24.88
C SER A 189 -8.60 0.22 24.26
N THR A 190 -9.94 0.35 24.33
CA THR A 190 -10.90 -0.55 23.67
C THR A 190 -10.67 -0.67 22.16
N ALA A 191 -10.14 0.38 21.51
CA ALA A 191 -9.85 0.33 20.09
C ALA A 191 -8.90 -0.83 19.75
N TYR A 192 -7.88 -1.05 20.57
CA TYR A 192 -6.92 -2.14 20.39
C TYR A 192 -7.51 -3.52 20.73
N ASP A 193 -8.51 -3.59 21.61
CA ASP A 193 -9.31 -4.81 21.83
C ASP A 193 -10.03 -5.20 20.53
N ILE A 194 -10.72 -4.22 19.92
CA ILE A 194 -11.47 -4.41 18.67
C ILE A 194 -10.54 -4.78 17.51
N LEU A 195 -9.31 -4.25 17.48
CA LEU A 195 -8.29 -4.60 16.50
C LEU A 195 -7.55 -5.92 16.82
N GLY A 196 -7.97 -6.66 17.84
CA GLY A 196 -7.45 -7.99 18.17
C GLY A 196 -6.01 -7.99 18.71
N ALA A 197 -5.59 -6.90 19.34
CA ALA A 197 -4.30 -6.82 20.02
C ALA A 197 -4.32 -7.69 21.28
N GLY A 198 -3.46 -8.70 21.33
CA GLY A 198 -3.24 -9.53 22.52
C GLY A 198 -2.06 -9.06 23.37
N TYR A 199 -1.06 -8.48 22.72
CA TYR A 199 0.21 -8.15 23.34
C TYR A 199 0.63 -6.73 22.99
N VAL A 200 1.30 -6.07 23.92
CA VAL A 200 1.97 -4.78 23.69
C VAL A 200 3.48 -5.04 23.67
N VAL A 201 4.14 -4.54 22.64
CA VAL A 201 5.60 -4.68 22.46
C VAL A 201 6.19 -3.28 22.47
N ALA A 202 7.04 -3.00 23.44
CA ALA A 202 7.67 -1.70 23.64
C ALA A 202 9.20 -1.83 23.79
N THR A 203 9.93 -0.76 23.50
CA THR A 203 11.41 -0.71 23.68
C THR A 203 11.82 -0.27 25.09
N ASN A 204 10.89 0.28 25.86
CA ASN A 204 11.11 0.78 27.21
C ASN A 204 9.99 0.29 28.14
N PRO A 205 10.24 0.17 29.46
CA PRO A 205 9.20 -0.15 30.42
C PRO A 205 8.07 0.90 30.39
N LEU A 206 6.83 0.42 30.41
CA LEU A 206 5.65 1.29 30.44
C LEU A 206 5.29 1.59 31.90
N GLN A 207 5.04 2.85 32.22
CA GLN A 207 4.67 3.27 33.58
C GLN A 207 3.16 3.39 33.72
N GLY A 208 2.61 2.99 34.88
CA GLY A 208 1.20 3.18 35.21
C GLY A 208 0.22 2.33 34.39
N VAL A 209 0.70 1.28 33.70
CA VAL A 209 -0.14 0.40 32.88
C VAL A 209 -0.54 -0.90 33.59
N GLU A 210 0.12 -1.24 34.70
CA GLU A 210 -0.07 -2.50 35.43
C GLU A 210 -1.28 -2.46 36.38
N GLU A 211 -1.81 -1.26 36.66
CA GLU A 211 -2.92 -1.03 37.57
C GLU A 211 -4.11 -0.35 36.85
N GLY A 212 -5.28 -0.40 37.48
CA GLY A 212 -6.51 0.22 36.97
C GLY A 212 -7.35 -0.70 36.08
N GLU A 213 -8.24 -0.10 35.29
CA GLU A 213 -9.08 -0.85 34.35
C GLU A 213 -8.24 -1.38 33.19
N ARG A 214 -8.38 -2.69 32.90
CA ARG A 214 -7.68 -3.41 31.81
C ARG A 214 -6.15 -3.29 31.90
N PRO A 215 -5.55 -3.75 33.01
CA PRO A 215 -4.12 -3.65 33.22
C PRO A 215 -3.34 -4.44 32.16
N LEU A 216 -2.10 -4.04 31.95
CA LEU A 216 -1.12 -4.78 31.17
C LEU A 216 -0.28 -5.64 32.11
N THR A 217 -0.20 -6.94 31.86
CA THR A 217 0.64 -7.86 32.63
C THR A 217 1.97 -8.04 31.93
N LEU A 218 3.08 -7.68 32.57
CA LEU A 218 4.42 -7.95 32.02
C LEU A 218 4.64 -9.46 31.90
N LEU A 219 4.88 -9.94 30.67
CA LEU A 219 5.22 -11.34 30.42
C LEU A 219 6.73 -11.59 30.52
N GLY A 220 7.52 -10.60 30.15
CA GLY A 220 8.97 -10.66 30.20
C GLY A 220 9.60 -9.51 29.42
N ASN A 221 10.90 -9.37 29.59
CA ASN A 221 11.69 -8.37 28.90
C ASN A 221 13.10 -8.90 28.59
N THR A 222 13.75 -8.26 27.62
CA THR A 222 15.19 -8.35 27.37
C THR A 222 15.80 -6.96 27.50
N ASP A 223 17.06 -6.79 27.11
CA ASP A 223 17.71 -5.47 27.00
C ASP A 223 17.09 -4.58 25.91
N ARG A 224 16.27 -5.14 25.00
CA ARG A 224 15.73 -4.45 23.82
C ARG A 224 14.22 -4.30 23.82
N VAL A 225 13.51 -5.22 24.48
CA VAL A 225 12.05 -5.30 24.36
C VAL A 225 11.40 -5.61 25.70
N TRP A 226 10.23 -5.02 25.91
CA TRP A 226 9.31 -5.30 26.99
C TRP A 226 8.00 -5.77 26.38
N VAL A 227 7.54 -6.95 26.80
CA VAL A 227 6.32 -7.57 26.26
C VAL A 227 5.28 -7.69 27.36
N TYR A 228 4.12 -7.09 27.11
CA TYR A 228 2.99 -7.15 28.02
C TYR A 228 1.82 -7.89 27.38
N GLN A 229 1.08 -8.66 28.17
CA GLN A 229 -0.23 -9.18 27.80
C GLN A 229 -1.30 -8.15 28.12
N ARG A 230 -2.23 -7.92 27.20
CA ARG A 230 -3.37 -7.02 27.43
C ARG A 230 -4.41 -7.71 28.31
N GLY A 231 -4.95 -6.99 29.30
CA GLY A 231 -5.95 -7.53 30.25
C GLY A 231 -7.29 -7.89 29.63
N ARG A 232 -7.57 -7.42 28.41
CA ARG A 232 -8.70 -7.84 27.57
C ARG A 232 -8.18 -8.18 26.18
N THR A 233 -8.60 -9.32 25.64
CA THR A 233 -8.25 -9.76 24.30
C THR A 233 -9.49 -10.28 23.59
N LEU A 234 -9.73 -9.82 22.36
CA LEU A 234 -10.81 -10.32 21.51
C LEU A 234 -10.23 -11.13 20.35
N PRO A 235 -10.88 -12.22 19.92
CA PRO A 235 -10.48 -12.93 18.73
C PRO A 235 -10.70 -12.05 17.48
N LEU A 236 -9.89 -12.29 16.45
CA LEU A 236 -9.96 -11.54 15.19
C LEU A 236 -11.31 -11.70 14.48
N ALA A 237 -11.93 -12.87 14.58
CA ALA A 237 -13.29 -13.11 14.11
C ALA A 237 -14.18 -13.39 15.33
N ARG A 238 -15.29 -12.68 15.46
CA ARG A 238 -16.25 -12.89 16.55
C ARG A 238 -17.67 -12.62 16.12
N LEU A 239 -18.61 -13.30 16.76
CA LEU A 239 -20.03 -13.03 16.62
C LEU A 239 -20.49 -12.11 17.75
N VAL A 240 -21.35 -11.16 17.42
CA VAL A 240 -22.03 -10.30 18.39
C VAL A 240 -23.54 -10.31 18.13
N THR A 241 -24.35 -10.15 19.17
CA THR A 241 -25.82 -10.21 19.08
C THR A 241 -26.49 -8.87 19.38
N GLN A 242 -25.72 -7.86 19.77
CA GLN A 242 -26.20 -6.51 20.00
C GLN A 242 -25.53 -5.54 19.02
N ILE A 243 -26.32 -4.59 18.54
CA ILE A 243 -25.85 -3.53 17.65
C ILE A 243 -26.36 -2.20 18.16
N GLU A 244 -25.49 -1.19 18.13
CA GLU A 244 -25.85 0.21 18.25
C GLU A 244 -25.64 0.90 16.90
N ILE A 245 -26.64 1.66 16.45
CA ILE A 245 -26.53 2.42 15.19
C ILE A 245 -26.12 3.84 15.53
N ILE A 246 -24.90 4.20 15.15
CA ILE A 246 -24.33 5.54 15.37
C ILE A 246 -23.68 5.99 14.06
N PRO A 247 -24.42 6.74 13.21
CA PRO A 247 -23.92 7.18 11.91
C PRO A 247 -22.74 8.16 12.00
N ASP A 248 -22.70 8.98 13.05
CA ASP A 248 -21.63 9.95 13.24
C ASP A 248 -20.34 9.26 13.71
N VAL A 249 -19.28 9.38 12.90
CA VAL A 249 -17.98 8.71 13.12
C VAL A 249 -17.34 9.13 14.45
N ALA A 250 -17.45 10.41 14.83
CA ALA A 250 -16.86 10.91 16.06
C ALA A 250 -17.62 10.37 17.29
N ALA A 251 -18.94 10.38 17.26
CA ALA A 251 -19.79 9.81 18.31
C ALA A 251 -19.61 8.30 18.42
N ALA A 252 -19.51 7.57 17.30
CA ALA A 252 -19.25 6.13 17.28
C ALA A 252 -17.88 5.81 17.90
N THR A 253 -16.85 6.57 17.56
CA THR A 253 -15.51 6.42 18.16
C THR A 253 -15.53 6.75 19.65
N ALA A 254 -16.21 7.82 20.06
CA ALA A 254 -16.33 8.18 21.47
C ALA A 254 -17.11 7.13 22.28
N ARG A 255 -18.13 6.50 21.68
CA ARG A 255 -18.92 5.43 22.30
C ARG A 255 -18.08 4.21 22.65
N VAL A 256 -17.11 3.84 21.79
CA VAL A 256 -16.18 2.71 22.01
C VAL A 256 -15.36 2.86 23.30
N HIS A 257 -15.11 4.09 23.73
CA HIS A 257 -14.28 4.39 24.90
C HIS A 257 -15.09 4.60 26.18
N GLN A 258 -16.41 4.45 26.13
CA GLN A 258 -17.23 4.53 27.35
C GLN A 258 -17.01 3.30 28.24
N PRO A 259 -16.95 3.46 29.58
CA PRO A 259 -16.69 2.34 30.50
C PRO A 259 -17.72 1.20 30.42
N ASP A 260 -18.96 1.52 30.05
CA ASP A 260 -20.08 0.59 29.95
C ASP A 260 -20.17 -0.10 28.58
N PHE A 261 -19.29 0.23 27.64
CA PHE A 261 -19.26 -0.40 26.32
C PHE A 261 -18.51 -1.73 26.35
N ASP A 262 -19.18 -2.82 25.95
CA ASP A 262 -18.56 -4.12 25.75
C ASP A 262 -18.46 -4.52 24.26
N PRO A 263 -17.27 -4.39 23.63
CA PRO A 263 -17.05 -4.79 22.24
C PRO A 263 -17.09 -6.31 22.02
N ALA A 264 -17.18 -7.12 23.08
CA ALA A 264 -17.35 -8.57 22.98
C ALA A 264 -18.80 -8.96 22.64
N THR A 265 -19.79 -8.14 23.04
CA THR A 265 -21.22 -8.45 22.87
C THR A 265 -21.93 -7.47 21.94
N THR A 266 -21.41 -6.25 21.78
CA THR A 266 -22.07 -5.16 21.09
C THR A 266 -21.15 -4.55 20.02
N ALA A 267 -21.64 -4.44 18.79
CA ALA A 267 -20.97 -3.70 17.72
C ALA A 267 -21.66 -2.36 17.44
N ILE A 268 -20.89 -1.38 16.98
CA ILE A 268 -21.42 -0.11 16.50
C ILE A 268 -21.38 -0.12 14.98
N LEU A 269 -22.51 0.13 14.32
CA LEU A 269 -22.62 0.25 12.87
C LEU A 269 -23.06 1.66 12.48
N GLU A 270 -22.69 2.07 11.27
CA GLU A 270 -23.13 3.35 10.69
C GLU A 270 -24.60 3.30 10.25
N GLN A 271 -25.05 2.14 9.76
CA GLN A 271 -26.36 1.93 9.16
C GLN A 271 -26.97 0.63 9.68
N GLU A 272 -28.30 0.56 9.68
CA GLU A 272 -29.01 -0.67 10.03
C GLU A 272 -28.61 -1.80 9.07
N PRO A 273 -28.23 -2.97 9.59
CA PRO A 273 -27.92 -4.10 8.74
C PRO A 273 -29.21 -4.79 8.28
N ASP A 274 -29.15 -5.49 7.16
CA ASP A 274 -30.28 -6.23 6.60
C ASP A 274 -30.73 -7.47 7.42
N CYS A 275 -30.14 -7.70 8.60
CA CYS A 275 -30.53 -8.79 9.49
C CYS A 275 -31.21 -8.30 10.76
N ALA A 276 -32.32 -8.95 11.11
CA ALA A 276 -32.97 -8.80 12.41
C ALA A 276 -32.20 -9.60 13.47
N LEU A 277 -31.32 -8.93 14.21
CA LEU A 277 -30.69 -9.55 15.38
C LEU A 277 -31.70 -9.72 16.51
N VAL A 278 -31.74 -10.93 17.09
CA VAL A 278 -32.50 -11.21 18.29
C VAL A 278 -31.59 -10.93 19.48
N GLY A 279 -31.63 -9.69 19.98
CA GLY A 279 -30.79 -9.27 21.10
C GLY A 279 -30.94 -10.18 22.32
N GLY A 280 -29.85 -10.36 23.08
CA GLY A 280 -29.85 -11.10 24.35
C GLY A 280 -29.59 -12.61 24.24
N GLY A 281 -29.37 -13.17 23.05
CA GLY A 281 -28.92 -14.55 22.84
C GLY A 281 -27.40 -14.73 22.93
N ALA A 282 -26.95 -15.96 23.18
CA ALA A 282 -25.53 -16.31 23.09
C ALA A 282 -25.04 -16.16 21.63
N ALA A 283 -23.97 -15.39 21.41
CA ALA A 283 -23.51 -15.06 20.07
C ALA A 283 -22.93 -16.25 19.28
N GLY A 284 -22.54 -17.33 19.97
CA GLY A 284 -21.94 -18.50 19.35
C GLY A 284 -20.42 -18.36 19.15
N THR A 285 -19.89 -19.06 18.15
CA THR A 285 -18.45 -19.13 17.87
C THR A 285 -18.13 -18.74 16.43
N ALA A 286 -17.01 -18.08 16.22
CA ALA A 286 -16.39 -17.86 14.92
C ALA A 286 -14.93 -18.32 14.98
N VAL A 287 -14.52 -19.21 14.08
CA VAL A 287 -13.18 -19.79 14.04
C VAL A 287 -12.61 -19.57 12.65
N ILE A 288 -11.44 -18.95 12.57
CA ILE A 288 -10.72 -18.78 11.30
C ILE A 288 -10.11 -20.13 10.92
N THR A 289 -10.53 -20.69 9.79
CA THR A 289 -10.02 -21.98 9.30
C THR A 289 -8.98 -21.84 8.21
N GLU A 290 -9.02 -20.74 7.46
CA GLU A 290 -8.02 -20.42 6.44
C GLU A 290 -7.79 -18.91 6.36
N LYS A 291 -6.53 -18.53 6.15
CA LYS A 291 -6.12 -17.14 6.00
C LYS A 291 -4.96 -17.04 5.01
N SER A 292 -5.12 -16.21 3.99
CA SER A 292 -4.04 -15.84 3.07
C SER A 292 -4.21 -14.39 2.59
N ASN A 293 -3.29 -13.92 1.76
CA ASN A 293 -3.39 -12.57 1.20
C ASN A 293 -4.71 -12.40 0.43
N GLY A 294 -5.55 -11.46 0.88
CA GLY A 294 -6.85 -11.19 0.26
C GLY A 294 -7.92 -12.28 0.48
N TYR A 295 -7.71 -13.25 1.38
CA TYR A 295 -8.69 -14.32 1.63
C TYR A 295 -8.78 -14.70 3.11
N TRP A 296 -10.01 -14.88 3.58
CA TRP A 296 -10.32 -15.39 4.91
C TRP A 296 -11.48 -16.37 4.83
N GLN A 297 -11.34 -17.53 5.46
CA GLN A 297 -12.42 -18.46 5.69
C GLN A 297 -12.69 -18.58 7.18
N ILE A 298 -13.96 -18.41 7.56
CA ILE A 298 -14.40 -18.41 8.95
C ILE A 298 -15.57 -19.38 9.08
N GLN A 299 -15.45 -20.36 9.97
CA GLN A 299 -16.56 -21.22 10.36
C GLN A 299 -17.29 -20.59 11.54
N THR A 300 -18.61 -20.40 11.37
CA THR A 300 -19.46 -19.82 12.40
C THR A 300 -20.48 -20.85 12.90
N ASN A 301 -20.84 -20.78 14.17
CA ASN A 301 -21.93 -21.57 14.74
C ASN A 301 -22.66 -20.73 15.80
N SER A 302 -23.92 -20.38 15.57
CA SER A 302 -24.71 -19.55 16.48
C SER A 302 -26.15 -20.05 16.61
N PRO A 303 -26.76 -20.06 17.81
CA PRO A 303 -28.17 -20.41 17.98
C PRO A 303 -29.14 -19.34 17.45
N THR A 304 -28.66 -18.12 17.24
CA THR A 304 -29.47 -16.96 16.82
C THR A 304 -28.76 -16.21 15.68
N PRO A 305 -29.49 -15.44 14.85
CA PRO A 305 -28.83 -14.53 13.92
C PRO A 305 -27.84 -13.62 14.67
N ALA A 306 -26.64 -13.47 14.13
CA ALA A 306 -25.55 -12.72 14.76
C ALA A 306 -24.80 -11.90 13.71
N LEU A 307 -24.11 -10.86 14.16
CA LEU A 307 -23.20 -10.10 13.33
C LEU A 307 -21.79 -10.66 13.49
N LEU A 308 -21.19 -11.12 12.40
CA LEU A 308 -19.77 -11.45 12.36
C LEU A 308 -18.96 -10.17 12.22
N VAL A 309 -18.19 -9.83 13.24
CA VAL A 309 -17.16 -8.80 13.18
C VAL A 309 -15.82 -9.46 12.90
N LEU A 310 -15.15 -9.00 11.85
CA LEU A 310 -13.78 -9.35 11.53
C LEU A 310 -12.90 -8.13 11.78
N SER A 311 -11.94 -8.23 12.70
CA SER A 311 -10.98 -7.20 13.13
C SER A 311 -9.96 -6.82 12.05
N GLU A 312 -10.38 -6.74 10.80
CA GLU A 312 -9.60 -6.37 9.64
C GLU A 312 -10.21 -5.13 9.00
N THR A 313 -9.35 -4.26 8.48
CA THR A 313 -9.75 -2.96 7.94
C THR A 313 -10.85 -3.09 6.89
N ALA A 314 -11.89 -2.29 7.04
CA ALA A 314 -12.91 -2.07 6.03
C ALA A 314 -12.33 -1.27 4.88
N TYR A 315 -12.29 -1.87 3.70
CA TYR A 315 -11.77 -1.24 2.49
C TYR A 315 -12.56 -1.68 1.25
N PRO A 316 -12.84 -0.78 0.29
CA PRO A 316 -13.52 -1.14 -0.95
C PRO A 316 -12.78 -2.26 -1.72
N GLY A 317 -13.55 -3.22 -2.23
CA GLY A 317 -13.02 -4.36 -2.98
C GLY A 317 -13.12 -5.70 -2.24
N TRP A 318 -13.41 -5.70 -0.94
CA TRP A 318 -13.83 -6.91 -0.23
C TRP A 318 -15.24 -7.33 -0.65
N ARG A 319 -15.42 -8.65 -0.78
CA ARG A 319 -16.71 -9.32 -0.95
C ARG A 319 -16.81 -10.42 0.10
N VAL A 320 -18.02 -10.69 0.56
CA VAL A 320 -18.29 -11.73 1.54
C VAL A 320 -19.30 -12.72 1.00
N PHE A 321 -19.08 -14.00 1.27
CA PHE A 321 -19.97 -15.08 0.87
C PHE A 321 -20.30 -15.91 2.09
N VAL A 322 -21.59 -16.16 2.33
CA VAL A 322 -22.08 -17.05 3.39
C VAL A 322 -22.63 -18.29 2.69
N ASP A 323 -22.02 -19.44 2.96
CA ASP A 323 -22.30 -20.72 2.27
C ASP A 323 -22.26 -20.62 0.73
N GLY A 324 -21.32 -19.80 0.23
CA GLY A 324 -21.12 -19.58 -1.20
C GLY A 324 -22.04 -18.54 -1.85
N VAL A 325 -23.03 -18.00 -1.11
CA VAL A 325 -23.91 -16.93 -1.58
C VAL A 325 -23.33 -15.59 -1.15
N GLU A 326 -23.15 -14.67 -2.11
CA GLU A 326 -22.66 -13.32 -1.81
C GLU A 326 -23.65 -12.57 -0.91
N GLN A 327 -23.12 -11.90 0.11
CA GLN A 327 -23.89 -11.08 1.04
C GLN A 327 -23.36 -9.65 1.09
N GLU A 328 -24.20 -8.74 1.56
CA GLU A 328 -23.76 -7.40 1.91
C GLU A 328 -22.92 -7.40 3.18
N TRP A 329 -22.05 -6.39 3.28
CA TRP A 329 -21.21 -6.19 4.44
C TRP A 329 -21.12 -4.71 4.81
N GLY A 330 -20.96 -4.45 6.10
CA GLY A 330 -20.89 -3.12 6.66
C GLY A 330 -19.59 -2.84 7.40
N VAL A 331 -19.46 -1.61 7.87
CA VAL A 331 -18.33 -1.16 8.67
C VAL A 331 -18.76 -1.12 10.13
N ALA A 332 -18.03 -1.86 10.98
CA ALA A 332 -18.18 -1.81 12.42
C ALA A 332 -17.09 -0.95 13.07
N TYR A 333 -17.46 -0.23 14.11
CA TYR A 333 -16.57 0.65 14.88
C TYR A 333 -15.81 1.65 13.99
N THR A 334 -16.42 2.06 12.87
CA THR A 334 -15.85 2.97 11.85
C THR A 334 -14.63 2.45 11.06
N ALA A 335 -14.09 1.28 11.40
CA ALA A 335 -12.78 0.85 10.89
C ALA A 335 -12.71 -0.60 10.41
N VAL A 336 -13.51 -1.52 10.96
CA VAL A 336 -13.38 -2.96 10.71
C VAL A 336 -14.62 -3.52 10.00
N ARG A 337 -14.48 -4.69 9.38
CA ARG A 337 -15.54 -5.29 8.56
C ARG A 337 -16.54 -6.07 9.40
N ALA A 338 -17.80 -6.04 9.00
CA ALA A 338 -18.84 -6.88 9.59
C ALA A 338 -19.85 -7.37 8.55
N THR A 339 -20.46 -8.52 8.79
CA THR A 339 -21.57 -9.05 7.97
C THR A 339 -22.56 -9.83 8.84
N CYS A 340 -23.80 -9.92 8.39
CA CYS A 340 -24.85 -10.69 9.04
C CYS A 340 -24.70 -12.18 8.77
N ILE A 341 -24.79 -12.99 9.82
CA ILE A 341 -24.77 -14.45 9.76
C ILE A 341 -26.10 -14.99 10.30
N PRO A 342 -26.82 -15.84 9.53
CA PRO A 342 -28.00 -16.51 10.02
C PRO A 342 -27.72 -17.43 11.22
N ALA A 343 -28.78 -17.87 11.91
CA ALA A 343 -28.65 -18.90 12.93
C ALA A 343 -28.25 -20.24 12.31
N GLY A 344 -27.36 -20.96 12.97
CA GLY A 344 -26.86 -22.25 12.55
C GLY A 344 -25.35 -22.25 12.31
N LYS A 345 -24.90 -23.26 11.56
CA LYS A 345 -23.51 -23.42 11.14
C LYS A 345 -23.35 -22.90 9.73
N HIS A 346 -22.37 -22.02 9.52
CA HIS A 346 -22.11 -21.42 8.22
C HIS A 346 -20.61 -21.34 7.95
N ILE A 347 -20.26 -21.34 6.67
CA ILE A 347 -18.91 -21.00 6.20
C ILE A 347 -18.95 -19.61 5.59
N VAL A 348 -18.10 -18.73 6.08
CA VAL A 348 -18.02 -17.34 5.65
C VAL A 348 -16.68 -17.09 4.98
N ASP A 349 -16.72 -16.80 3.69
CA ASP A 349 -15.56 -16.46 2.88
C ASP A 349 -15.47 -14.96 2.65
N TRP A 350 -14.38 -14.32 3.02
CA TRP A 350 -14.03 -12.98 2.58
C TRP A 350 -13.00 -13.03 1.46
N ARG A 351 -13.28 -12.37 0.34
CA ARG A 351 -12.41 -12.35 -0.85
C ARG A 351 -12.13 -10.91 -1.27
N TYR A 352 -10.87 -10.55 -1.43
CA TYR A 352 -10.48 -9.25 -1.95
C TYR A 352 -10.44 -9.29 -3.48
N GLN A 353 -11.47 -8.72 -4.11
CA GLN A 353 -11.69 -8.72 -5.55
C GLN A 353 -12.04 -7.30 -6.05
N PRO A 354 -11.08 -6.35 -6.03
CA PRO A 354 -11.34 -4.98 -6.45
C PRO A 354 -11.61 -4.90 -7.96
N ARG A 355 -12.72 -4.22 -8.34
CA ARG A 355 -13.10 -4.02 -9.75
C ARG A 355 -12.02 -3.29 -10.56
N SER A 356 -11.27 -2.39 -9.91
CA SER A 356 -10.17 -1.63 -10.52
C SER A 356 -9.07 -2.54 -11.06
N TYR A 357 -8.76 -3.66 -10.38
CA TYR A 357 -7.78 -4.63 -10.85
C TYR A 357 -8.22 -5.30 -12.15
N ALA A 358 -9.49 -5.74 -12.22
CA ALA A 358 -10.06 -6.35 -13.42
C ALA A 358 -10.09 -5.35 -14.60
N VAL A 359 -10.55 -4.12 -14.37
CA VAL A 359 -10.57 -3.06 -15.40
C VAL A 359 -9.15 -2.74 -15.88
N GLY A 360 -8.19 -2.58 -14.97
CA GLY A 360 -6.79 -2.34 -15.31
C GLY A 360 -6.18 -3.47 -16.15
N GLY A 361 -6.49 -4.73 -15.81
CA GLY A 361 -6.08 -5.90 -16.58
C GLY A 361 -6.66 -5.91 -18.00
N ILE A 362 -7.95 -5.63 -18.16
CA ILE A 362 -8.62 -5.55 -19.47
C ILE A 362 -8.00 -4.43 -20.32
N LEU A 363 -7.82 -3.23 -19.76
CA LEU A 363 -7.21 -2.10 -20.47
C LEU A 363 -5.77 -2.40 -20.89
N SER A 364 -5.00 -3.06 -20.02
CA SER A 364 -3.62 -3.49 -20.35
C SER A 364 -3.62 -4.49 -21.50
N LEU A 365 -4.51 -5.49 -21.48
CA LEU A 365 -4.65 -6.47 -22.55
C LEU A 365 -5.05 -5.82 -23.88
N LEU A 366 -6.04 -4.91 -23.84
CA LEU A 366 -6.45 -4.14 -25.03
C LEU A 366 -5.29 -3.31 -25.58
N GLY A 367 -4.49 -2.68 -24.71
CA GLY A 367 -3.27 -1.98 -25.10
C GLY A 367 -2.27 -2.89 -25.83
N VAL A 368 -2.01 -4.08 -25.29
CA VAL A 368 -1.13 -5.07 -25.92
C VAL A 368 -1.67 -5.52 -27.28
N VAL A 369 -2.98 -5.79 -27.39
CA VAL A 369 -3.62 -6.19 -28.65
C VAL A 369 -3.55 -5.07 -29.69
N LEU A 370 -3.81 -3.81 -29.29
CA LEU A 370 -3.73 -2.66 -30.20
C LEU A 370 -2.30 -2.47 -30.72
N VAL A 371 -1.29 -2.55 -29.85
CA VAL A 371 0.11 -2.48 -30.27
C VAL A 371 0.47 -3.65 -31.18
N GLY A 372 0.08 -4.88 -30.81
CA GLY A 372 0.35 -6.08 -31.60
C GLY A 372 -0.29 -6.03 -32.99
N THR A 373 -1.55 -5.60 -33.08
CA THR A 373 -2.24 -5.46 -34.37
C THR A 373 -1.72 -4.31 -35.21
N ALA A 374 -1.29 -3.19 -34.62
CA ALA A 374 -0.63 -2.10 -35.33
C ALA A 374 0.72 -2.54 -35.95
N VAL A 375 1.47 -3.39 -35.24
CA VAL A 375 2.70 -4.02 -35.76
C VAL A 375 2.37 -5.01 -36.88
N TRP A 376 1.30 -5.81 -36.73
CA TRP A 376 0.93 -6.87 -37.67
C TRP A 376 0.24 -6.38 -38.95
N ARG A 377 -0.53 -5.28 -38.87
CA ARG A 377 -1.27 -4.69 -40.01
C ARG A 377 -0.42 -3.84 -40.94
N LYS A 378 0.87 -3.62 -40.65
CA LYS A 378 1.77 -3.04 -41.65
C LYS A 378 2.05 -4.10 -42.72
N PRO A 379 1.56 -3.95 -43.96
CA PRO A 379 1.95 -4.82 -45.05
C PRO A 379 3.47 -4.67 -45.26
N TRP A 380 4.14 -5.80 -45.48
CA TRP A 380 5.57 -5.86 -45.76
C TRP A 380 5.93 -5.21 -47.10
#